data_AF-A0A1I3X0N1-F1
#
_entry.id   AF-A0A1I3X0N1-F1
#
_cell.length_a   1.000
_cell.length_b   1.000
_cell.length_c   1.000
_cell.angle_alpha   90.00
_cell.angle_beta   90.00
_cell.angle_gamma   90.00
#
_symmetry.space_group_name_H-M   'P 1'
#
loop_
_entity.id
_entity.type
_entity.pdbx_description
1 polymer ?
#
loop_
_entity_poly.entity_id
_entity_poly.type
_entity_poly.pdbx_seq_one_letter_code
_entity_poly.pdbx_strand_id
1 'polypeptide(L)'
;MSTRKTVLLTGGRAPATLELARLFHQAGHRVIVAESARHHLCQGSRAVSRSYRVPSPRQQSEGYIQALQRIMEQEKVDMLLPTCEEIFYVSRGLNGLLEKGQVLTEGLEILRPLHDKWSFQQLAKQVGAAVPLTRKVETEEQLKEALKHSSRQVVLKPVFSRFASRIRIVTDPRSAALGELPAVSKQEPWLVQDFIKGRQICSYAVAHEGRLALYADYETSYTAGQGATIHFSYANHFKVKDFVHRFVHGQQFSGQIAFDFIEGETGELYVIECNPRLTSGIHLFADQPEATAAFFGTQSELFVPHGNHPSMLGIAMMAYGLPAVRSSADGRRFLQDFRSARDVVWSRTDPFPFLQQVRMLTDLAMQSRKTGKSMMECSTSDIEWNGEA
;
A
#
# COMPACT_ATOMS: atom_id res chain seq x y z
N MET A 1 14.57 29.85 -10.23
CA MET A 1 15.77 29.01 -10.41
C MET A 1 15.30 27.57 -10.55
N SER A 2 15.75 26.84 -11.57
CA SER A 2 15.35 25.43 -11.77
C SER A 2 16.02 24.54 -10.71
N THR A 3 15.30 24.22 -9.64
CA THR A 3 15.71 23.35 -8.51
C THR A 3 15.52 21.87 -8.85
N ARG A 4 16.06 21.43 -9.99
CA ARG A 4 15.97 20.02 -10.40
C ARG A 4 16.66 19.15 -9.34
N LYS A 5 15.91 18.19 -8.79
CA LYS A 5 16.40 17.18 -7.83
C LYS A 5 16.48 15.80 -8.48
N THR A 6 17.37 14.95 -7.97
CA THR A 6 17.45 13.52 -8.27
C THR A 6 16.72 12.73 -7.18
N VAL A 7 15.63 12.07 -7.58
CA VAL A 7 14.79 11.25 -6.69
C VAL A 7 15.03 9.77 -6.99
N LEU A 8 15.36 9.00 -5.96
CA LEU A 8 15.47 7.55 -6.02
C LEU A 8 14.20 6.91 -5.46
N LEU A 9 13.46 6.21 -6.32
CA LEU A 9 12.30 5.40 -5.91
C LEU A 9 12.72 3.94 -5.77
N THR A 10 12.26 3.24 -4.73
CA THR A 10 12.32 1.77 -4.70
C THR A 10 11.02 1.17 -5.25
N GLY A 11 10.93 -0.16 -5.38
CA GLY A 11 9.65 -0.84 -5.66
C GLY A 11 9.08 -0.54 -7.05
N GLY A 12 9.94 -0.42 -8.06
CA GLY A 12 9.59 -0.10 -9.45
C GLY A 12 8.63 -1.07 -10.16
N ARG A 13 8.24 -2.16 -9.51
CA ARG A 13 7.21 -3.11 -9.97
C ARG A 13 5.78 -2.63 -9.74
N ALA A 14 5.54 -1.72 -8.79
CA ALA A 14 4.20 -1.29 -8.43
C ALA A 14 3.67 -0.20 -9.39
N PRO A 15 2.39 -0.26 -9.80
CA PRO A 15 1.75 0.81 -10.57
C PRO A 15 1.80 2.17 -9.85
N ALA A 16 1.63 2.19 -8.52
CA ALA A 16 1.73 3.41 -7.71
C ALA A 16 3.11 4.07 -7.84
N THR A 17 4.19 3.28 -7.89
CA THR A 17 5.56 3.79 -8.09
C THR A 17 5.75 4.38 -9.49
N LEU A 18 5.12 3.79 -10.51
CA LEU A 18 5.12 4.35 -11.87
C LEU A 18 4.40 5.70 -11.93
N GLU A 19 3.27 5.84 -11.24
CA GLU A 19 2.58 7.13 -11.12
C GLU A 19 3.48 8.18 -10.47
N LEU A 20 4.09 7.82 -9.34
CA LEU A 20 4.99 8.72 -8.62
C LEU A 20 6.19 9.13 -9.47
N ALA A 21 6.76 8.19 -10.24
CA ALA A 21 7.83 8.48 -11.20
C ALA A 21 7.39 9.50 -12.27
N ARG A 22 6.18 9.34 -12.83
CA ARG A 22 5.62 10.26 -13.81
C ARG A 22 5.41 11.65 -13.23
N LEU A 23 4.89 11.76 -12.01
CA LEU A 23 4.68 13.05 -11.33
C LEU A 23 6.01 13.80 -11.12
N PHE A 24 7.03 13.14 -10.56
CA PHE A 24 8.34 13.75 -10.40
C PHE A 24 8.98 14.15 -11.73
N HIS A 25 8.84 13.33 -12.76
CA HIS A 25 9.34 13.66 -14.10
C HIS A 25 8.63 14.87 -14.71
N GLN A 26 7.29 14.93 -14.62
CA GLN A 26 6.48 16.05 -15.08
C GLN A 26 6.84 17.35 -14.34
N ALA A 27 7.17 17.26 -13.05
CA ALA A 27 7.68 18.38 -12.25
C ALA A 27 9.15 18.78 -12.58
N GLY A 28 9.79 18.11 -13.54
CA GLY A 28 11.14 18.42 -13.99
C GLY A 28 12.27 17.77 -13.17
N HIS A 29 11.94 16.89 -12.22
CA HIS A 29 12.92 16.14 -11.45
C HIS A 29 13.51 14.97 -12.27
N ARG A 30 14.73 14.57 -11.90
CA ARG A 30 15.35 13.35 -12.42
C ARG A 30 14.90 12.17 -11.55
N VAL A 31 14.27 11.17 -12.14
CA VAL A 31 13.85 9.97 -11.41
C VAL A 31 14.75 8.80 -11.76
N ILE A 32 15.25 8.12 -10.74
CA ILE A 32 15.91 6.82 -10.86
C ILE A 32 15.20 5.80 -9.98
N VAL A 33 15.34 4.51 -10.30
CA VAL A 33 14.63 3.43 -9.62
C VAL A 33 15.59 2.34 -9.16
N ALA A 34 15.42 1.81 -7.96
CA ALA A 34 16.07 0.60 -7.47
C ALA A 34 15.04 -0.52 -7.28
N GLU A 35 15.30 -1.69 -7.87
CA GLU A 35 14.37 -2.81 -7.85
C GLU A 35 15.11 -4.15 -7.88
N SER A 36 14.67 -5.12 -7.08
CA SER A 36 15.22 -6.47 -7.02
C SER A 36 14.64 -7.40 -8.08
N ALA A 37 13.38 -7.15 -8.50
CA ALA A 37 12.75 -7.87 -9.59
C ALA A 37 13.49 -7.66 -10.91
N ARG A 38 13.67 -8.74 -11.67
CA ARG A 38 14.34 -8.71 -12.98
C ARG A 38 13.57 -7.84 -13.99
N HIS A 39 12.26 -7.97 -14.00
CA HIS A 39 11.35 -7.24 -14.88
C HIS A 39 10.35 -6.48 -14.01
N HIS A 40 10.23 -5.18 -14.25
CA HIS A 40 9.32 -4.32 -13.49
C HIS A 40 8.77 -3.19 -14.37
N LEU A 41 7.63 -2.62 -13.98
CA LEU A 41 6.88 -1.63 -14.77
C LEU A 41 7.74 -0.40 -15.12
N CYS A 42 8.44 0.15 -14.13
CA CYS A 42 9.24 1.37 -14.30
C CYS A 42 10.37 1.25 -15.33
N GLN A 43 10.86 0.04 -15.69
CA GLN A 43 11.94 -0.12 -16.69
C GLN A 43 11.55 0.42 -18.06
N GLY A 44 10.26 0.36 -18.41
CA GLY A 44 9.77 0.83 -19.70
C GLY A 44 9.47 2.33 -19.71
N SER A 45 9.44 3.01 -18.57
CA SER A 45 8.91 4.36 -18.50
C SER A 45 9.91 5.41 -18.95
N ARG A 46 9.46 6.35 -19.78
CA ARG A 46 10.20 7.55 -20.17
C ARG A 46 10.44 8.51 -19.00
N ALA A 47 9.64 8.39 -17.94
CA ALA A 47 9.81 9.17 -16.72
C ALA A 47 11.06 8.75 -15.92
N VAL A 48 11.55 7.52 -16.14
CA VAL A 48 12.66 6.94 -15.38
C VAL A 48 13.95 7.08 -16.19
N SER A 49 14.90 7.85 -15.65
CA SER A 49 16.20 8.08 -16.27
C SER A 49 17.11 6.86 -16.21
N ARG A 50 17.02 6.07 -15.13
CA ARG A 50 17.82 4.85 -14.94
C ARG A 50 17.17 3.91 -13.93
N SER A 51 17.30 2.60 -14.15
CA SER A 51 16.92 1.57 -13.18
C SER A 51 18.15 0.76 -12.75
N TYR A 52 18.25 0.49 -11.46
CA TYR A 52 19.29 -0.33 -10.84
C TYR A 52 18.68 -1.62 -10.34
N ARG A 53 19.31 -2.74 -10.72
CA ARG A 53 19.00 -4.01 -10.09
C ARG A 53 19.73 -4.11 -8.75
N VAL A 54 18.98 -4.29 -7.67
CA VAL A 54 19.52 -4.41 -6.31
C VAL A 54 19.29 -5.82 -5.74
N PRO A 55 20.05 -6.25 -4.71
CA PRO A 55 19.77 -7.50 -4.01
C PRO A 55 18.35 -7.53 -3.44
N SER A 56 17.85 -8.72 -3.14
CA SER A 56 16.58 -8.84 -2.41
C SER A 56 16.75 -8.28 -0.99
N PRO A 57 15.94 -7.32 -0.53
CA PRO A 57 16.00 -6.84 0.84
C PRO A 57 15.63 -7.92 1.85
N ARG A 58 14.75 -8.87 1.52
CA ARG A 58 14.36 -9.95 2.43
C ARG A 58 15.46 -11.00 2.62
N GLN A 59 16.14 -11.40 1.55
CA GLN A 59 17.17 -12.45 1.62
C GLN A 59 18.59 -11.91 1.79
N GLN A 60 18.85 -10.66 1.41
CA GLN A 60 20.19 -10.05 1.36
C GLN A 60 20.15 -8.61 1.87
N SER A 61 19.59 -8.39 3.05
CA SER A 61 19.26 -7.05 3.54
C SER A 61 20.46 -6.10 3.63
N GLU A 62 21.60 -6.55 4.16
CA GLU A 62 22.81 -5.72 4.24
C GLU A 62 23.30 -5.31 2.85
N GLY A 63 23.35 -6.27 1.93
CA GLY A 63 23.73 -6.01 0.53
C GLY A 63 22.76 -5.08 -0.18
N TYR A 64 21.47 -5.13 0.16
CA TYR A 64 20.47 -4.19 -0.33
C TYR A 64 20.74 -2.75 0.14
N ILE A 65 20.99 -2.54 1.44
CA ILE A 65 21.30 -1.21 1.99
C ILE A 65 22.60 -0.66 1.42
N GLN A 66 23.65 -1.47 1.35
CA GLN A 66 24.93 -1.07 0.73
C GLN A 66 24.76 -0.71 -0.75
N ALA A 67 23.88 -1.39 -1.48
CA ALA A 67 23.57 -1.05 -2.86
C ALA A 67 22.86 0.30 -2.97
N LEU A 68 21.87 0.57 -2.10
CA LEU A 68 21.19 1.87 -2.06
C LEU A 68 22.16 3.01 -1.72
N GLN A 69 23.02 2.85 -0.71
CA GLN A 69 24.03 3.84 -0.35
C GLN A 69 24.96 4.16 -1.52
N ARG A 70 25.45 3.14 -2.24
CA ARG A 70 26.28 3.34 -3.44
C ARG A 70 25.53 4.08 -4.54
N ILE A 71 24.27 3.73 -4.80
CA ILE A 71 23.46 4.42 -5.82
C ILE A 71 23.26 5.89 -5.42
N MET A 72 22.92 6.16 -4.15
CA MET A 72 22.70 7.52 -3.66
C MET A 72 23.95 8.39 -3.84
N GLU A 73 25.12 7.86 -3.51
CA GLU A 73 26.40 8.55 -3.66
C GLU A 73 26.79 8.76 -5.13
N GLN A 74 26.69 7.72 -5.97
CA GLN A 74 27.07 7.79 -7.38
C GLN A 74 26.16 8.72 -8.19
N GLU A 75 24.86 8.69 -7.90
CA GLU A 75 23.85 9.44 -8.65
C GLU A 75 23.52 10.80 -8.04
N LYS A 76 24.15 11.14 -6.91
CA LYS A 76 23.89 12.37 -6.14
C LYS A 76 22.40 12.51 -5.84
N VAL A 77 21.83 11.49 -5.21
CA VAL A 77 20.40 11.44 -4.87
C VAL A 77 20.10 12.48 -3.80
N ASP A 78 19.15 13.36 -4.08
CA ASP A 78 18.65 14.33 -3.11
C ASP A 78 17.67 13.68 -2.13
N MET A 79 16.85 12.75 -2.61
CA MET A 79 15.82 12.07 -1.83
C MET A 79 15.59 10.61 -2.25
N LEU A 80 15.65 9.70 -1.28
CA LEU A 80 15.20 8.32 -1.39
C LEU A 80 13.76 8.20 -0.89
N LEU A 81 12.88 7.65 -1.73
CA LEU A 81 11.48 7.36 -1.40
C LEU A 81 11.24 5.85 -1.48
N PRO A 82 11.16 5.16 -0.32
CA PRO A 82 10.69 3.79 -0.30
C PRO A 82 9.20 3.73 -0.64
N THR A 83 8.77 2.77 -1.47
CA THR A 83 7.38 2.76 -1.99
C THR A 83 6.58 1.52 -1.61
N CYS A 84 7.22 0.38 -1.41
CA CYS A 84 6.52 -0.84 -1.05
C CYS A 84 7.08 -1.42 0.27
N GLU A 85 7.07 -2.75 0.39
CA GLU A 85 7.42 -3.45 1.62
C GLU A 85 8.91 -3.39 1.99
N GLU A 86 9.75 -3.06 1.02
CA GLU A 86 11.16 -2.81 1.26
C GLU A 86 11.41 -1.64 2.22
N ILE A 87 10.41 -0.79 2.50
CA ILE A 87 10.52 0.32 3.45
C ILE A 87 11.00 -0.12 4.84
N PHE A 88 10.59 -1.28 5.34
CA PHE A 88 11.01 -1.76 6.66
C PHE A 88 12.51 -2.09 6.69
N TYR A 89 13.06 -2.54 5.56
CA TYR A 89 14.50 -2.78 5.43
C TYR A 89 15.26 -1.46 5.28
N VAL A 90 14.74 -0.52 4.47
CA VAL A 90 15.28 0.85 4.35
C VAL A 90 15.35 1.52 5.72
N SER A 91 14.26 1.42 6.48
CA SER A 91 14.12 1.96 7.83
C SER A 91 15.13 1.34 8.81
N ARG A 92 15.40 0.02 8.72
CA ARG A 92 16.46 -0.63 9.51
C ARG A 92 17.86 -0.12 9.16
N GLY A 93 18.10 0.26 7.90
CA GLY A 93 19.35 0.84 7.42
C GLY A 93 19.40 2.37 7.45
N LEU A 94 18.44 3.04 8.09
CA LEU A 94 18.16 4.47 7.90
C LEU A 94 19.36 5.37 8.21
N ASN A 95 20.05 5.15 9.34
CA ASN A 95 21.18 5.99 9.75
C ASN A 95 22.26 6.09 8.67
N GLY A 96 22.67 4.96 8.08
CA GLY A 96 23.68 4.95 7.04
C GLY A 96 23.18 5.52 5.70
N LEU A 97 21.87 5.54 5.45
CA LEU A 97 21.29 6.15 4.26
C LEU A 97 21.16 7.68 4.42
N LEU A 98 20.86 8.17 5.63
CA LEU A 98 20.79 9.59 5.94
C LEU A 98 22.14 10.30 5.79
N GLU A 99 23.25 9.58 5.98
CA GLU A 99 24.60 10.08 5.66
C GLU A 99 24.82 10.35 4.16
N LYS A 100 23.97 9.80 3.28
CA LYS A 100 24.11 9.90 1.83
C LYS A 100 23.10 10.85 1.18
N GLY A 101 21.98 11.14 1.83
CA GLY A 101 20.92 12.02 1.32
C GLY A 101 19.65 11.94 2.16
N GLN A 102 18.62 12.71 1.79
CA GLN A 102 17.34 12.64 2.51
C GLN A 102 16.65 11.30 2.24
N VAL A 103 15.98 10.75 3.26
CA VAL A 103 15.16 9.54 3.13
C VAL A 103 13.80 9.85 3.73
N LEU A 104 12.72 9.71 2.95
CA LEU A 104 11.37 9.99 3.42
C LEU A 104 10.73 8.73 4.02
N THR A 105 11.13 8.41 5.24
CA THR A 105 10.61 7.29 6.03
C THR A 105 10.90 7.52 7.51
N GLU A 106 10.07 6.95 8.38
CA GLU A 106 10.39 6.82 9.79
C GLU A 106 11.34 5.65 10.07
N GLY A 107 11.90 5.64 11.28
CA GLY A 107 12.63 4.50 11.86
C GLY A 107 11.71 3.33 12.19
N LEU A 108 12.31 2.15 12.38
CA LEU A 108 11.58 0.88 12.47
C LEU A 108 10.74 0.82 13.75
N GLU A 109 11.17 1.52 14.79
CA GLU A 109 10.47 1.71 16.05
C GLU A 109 9.10 2.39 15.88
N ILE A 110 8.94 3.25 14.88
CA ILE A 110 7.65 3.87 14.53
C ILE A 110 6.91 3.01 13.49
N LEU A 111 7.58 2.55 12.43
CA LEU A 111 6.90 1.82 11.34
C LEU A 111 6.34 0.45 11.77
N ARG A 112 7.07 -0.28 12.63
CA ARG A 112 6.67 -1.62 13.08
C ARG A 112 5.29 -1.63 13.75
N PRO A 113 5.01 -0.82 14.80
CA PRO A 113 3.71 -0.85 15.45
C PRO A 113 2.58 -0.31 14.55
N LEU A 114 2.88 0.50 13.52
CA LEU A 114 1.90 0.92 12.52
C LEU A 114 1.51 -0.22 11.57
N HIS A 115 2.46 -1.08 11.22
CA HIS A 115 2.23 -2.20 10.32
C HIS A 115 1.67 -3.44 11.03
N ASP A 116 2.01 -3.62 12.31
CA ASP A 116 1.45 -4.64 13.19
C ASP A 116 -0.04 -4.34 13.46
N LYS A 117 -0.94 -5.16 12.89
CA LYS A 117 -2.40 -4.94 12.95
C LYS A 117 -2.98 -4.94 14.37
N TRP A 118 -2.28 -5.52 15.35
CA TRP A 118 -2.71 -5.48 16.75
C TRP A 118 -2.31 -4.15 17.41
N SER A 119 -1.04 -3.81 17.27
CA SER A 119 -0.42 -2.62 17.87
C SER A 119 -1.03 -1.36 17.28
N PHE A 120 -1.23 -1.32 15.97
CA PHE A 120 -1.88 -0.22 15.28
C PHE A 120 -3.28 0.07 15.84
N GLN A 121 -4.09 -0.95 16.12
CA GLN A 121 -5.41 -0.72 16.70
C GLN A 121 -5.34 -0.08 18.09
N GLN A 122 -4.31 -0.37 18.89
CA GLN A 122 -4.14 0.31 20.17
C GLN A 122 -3.76 1.77 19.97
N LEU A 123 -2.84 2.06 19.03
CA LEU A 123 -2.48 3.44 18.66
C LEU A 123 -3.68 4.23 18.11
N ALA A 124 -4.50 3.60 17.28
CA ALA A 124 -5.71 4.21 16.73
C ALA A 124 -6.74 4.56 17.82
N LYS A 125 -6.93 3.68 18.81
CA LYS A 125 -7.80 3.96 19.97
C LYS A 125 -7.30 5.16 20.79
N GLN A 126 -5.99 5.33 20.94
CA GLN A 126 -5.41 6.45 21.70
C GLN A 126 -5.76 7.81 21.11
N VAL A 127 -5.96 7.89 19.78
CA VAL A 127 -6.43 9.12 19.12
C VAL A 127 -7.95 9.18 19.00
N GLY A 128 -8.70 8.30 19.67
CA GLY A 128 -10.16 8.30 19.72
C GLY A 128 -10.85 7.64 18.52
N ALA A 129 -10.16 6.77 17.77
CA ALA A 129 -10.79 6.06 16.66
C ALA A 129 -11.63 4.86 17.13
N ALA A 130 -12.74 4.63 16.45
CA ALA A 130 -13.42 3.35 16.52
C ALA A 130 -12.58 2.29 15.80
N VAL A 131 -12.37 1.16 16.46
CA VAL A 131 -11.73 -0.01 15.87
C VAL A 131 -12.59 -1.24 16.16
N PRO A 132 -12.62 -2.24 15.27
CA PRO A 132 -13.40 -3.44 15.52
C PRO A 132 -12.90 -4.17 16.78
N LEU A 133 -13.81 -4.84 17.49
CA LEU A 133 -13.41 -5.68 18.61
C LEU A 133 -12.44 -6.74 18.10
N THR A 134 -11.23 -6.77 18.66
CA THR A 134 -10.16 -7.64 18.20
C THR A 134 -9.51 -8.34 19.38
N ARG A 135 -9.19 -9.63 19.20
CA ARG A 135 -8.37 -10.43 20.13
C ARG A 135 -7.15 -10.95 19.38
N LYS A 136 -5.97 -10.77 19.97
CA LYS A 136 -4.74 -11.42 19.51
C LYS A 136 -4.66 -12.82 20.13
N VAL A 137 -4.35 -13.82 19.30
CA VAL A 137 -4.19 -15.22 19.71
C VAL A 137 -2.84 -15.75 19.23
N GLU A 138 -2.17 -16.50 20.10
CA GLU A 138 -0.81 -17.02 19.89
C GLU A 138 -0.74 -18.55 20.02
N THR A 139 -1.86 -19.19 20.37
CA THR A 139 -2.01 -20.65 20.40
C THR A 139 -3.36 -21.08 19.80
N GLU A 140 -3.47 -22.35 19.41
CA GLU A 140 -4.74 -22.90 18.90
C GLU A 140 -5.85 -22.89 19.96
N GLU A 141 -5.52 -23.11 21.24
CA GLU A 141 -6.47 -23.09 22.34
C GLU A 141 -7.09 -21.70 22.49
N GLN A 142 -6.26 -20.65 22.46
CA GLN A 142 -6.72 -19.27 22.49
C GLN A 142 -7.60 -18.93 21.29
N LEU A 143 -7.26 -19.43 20.09
CA LEU A 143 -8.10 -19.26 18.91
C LEU A 143 -9.46 -19.95 19.07
N LYS A 144 -9.49 -21.21 19.53
CA LYS A 144 -10.73 -21.95 19.80
C LYS A 144 -11.60 -21.25 20.83
N GLU A 145 -10.99 -20.77 21.92
CA GLU A 145 -11.68 -20.03 22.97
C GLU A 145 -12.27 -18.72 22.43
N ALA A 146 -11.48 -17.93 21.70
CA ALA A 146 -11.94 -16.68 21.10
C ALA A 146 -13.12 -16.90 20.14
N LEU A 147 -13.09 -17.97 19.33
CA LEU A 147 -14.19 -18.35 18.45
C LEU A 147 -15.44 -18.78 19.22
N LYS A 148 -15.31 -19.59 20.26
CA LYS A 148 -16.45 -20.02 21.11
C LYS A 148 -17.17 -18.84 21.78
N HIS A 149 -16.41 -17.83 22.19
CA HIS A 149 -16.95 -16.61 22.83
C HIS A 149 -17.47 -15.57 21.83
N SER A 150 -17.25 -15.76 20.53
CA SER A 150 -17.77 -14.85 19.51
C SER A 150 -19.23 -15.17 19.20
N SER A 151 -20.10 -14.16 19.26
CA SER A 151 -21.53 -14.25 18.93
C SER A 151 -21.89 -13.64 17.56
N ARG A 152 -20.90 -13.06 16.88
CA ARG A 152 -21.03 -12.38 15.58
C ARG A 152 -20.07 -13.00 14.58
N GLN A 153 -20.24 -12.69 13.30
CA GLN A 153 -19.27 -13.04 12.27
C GLN A 153 -17.91 -12.44 12.61
N VAL A 154 -16.83 -13.19 12.36
CA VAL A 154 -15.46 -12.73 12.63
C VAL A 154 -14.57 -12.88 11.40
N VAL A 155 -13.47 -12.13 11.40
CA VAL A 155 -12.38 -12.23 10.46
C VAL A 155 -11.17 -12.80 11.19
N LEU A 156 -10.63 -13.89 10.66
CA LEU A 156 -9.34 -14.44 11.06
C LEU A 156 -8.27 -13.95 10.11
N LYS A 157 -7.21 -13.34 10.65
CA LYS A 157 -6.07 -12.86 9.86
C LYS A 157 -4.76 -12.88 10.67
N PRO A 158 -3.60 -13.16 10.06
CA PRO A 158 -2.31 -12.98 10.72
C PRO A 158 -2.06 -11.51 11.09
N VAL A 159 -1.28 -11.27 12.15
CA VAL A 159 -0.90 -9.92 12.59
C VAL A 159 -0.15 -9.17 11.49
N PHE A 160 0.79 -9.83 10.81
CA PHE A 160 1.48 -9.33 9.63
C PHE A 160 0.93 -10.02 8.39
N SER A 161 0.34 -9.25 7.49
CA SER A 161 -0.28 -9.74 6.25
C SER A 161 -0.55 -8.56 5.32
N ARG A 162 -0.83 -8.84 4.04
CA ARG A 162 -1.04 -7.82 3.00
C ARG A 162 -1.90 -8.33 1.86
N PHE A 163 -2.56 -7.42 1.15
CA PHE A 163 -3.47 -7.72 0.03
C PHE A 163 -4.58 -8.72 0.39
N ALA A 164 -5.10 -8.67 1.62
CA ALA A 164 -6.06 -9.63 2.15
C ALA A 164 -5.61 -11.11 2.04
N SER A 165 -4.30 -11.37 1.96
CA SER A 165 -3.80 -12.74 1.95
C SER A 165 -4.07 -13.41 3.30
N ARG A 166 -4.45 -14.70 3.24
CA ARG A 166 -4.72 -15.55 4.41
C ARG A 166 -5.84 -15.03 5.35
N ILE A 167 -6.74 -14.20 4.83
CA ILE A 167 -7.97 -13.81 5.53
C ILE A 167 -9.00 -14.93 5.42
N ARG A 168 -9.67 -15.27 6.54
CA ARG A 168 -10.85 -16.14 6.57
C ARG A 168 -12.00 -15.41 7.24
N ILE A 169 -13.09 -15.19 6.51
CA ILE A 169 -14.36 -14.71 7.07
C ILE A 169 -15.12 -15.90 7.61
N VAL A 170 -15.45 -15.87 8.90
CA VAL A 170 -16.12 -16.95 9.62
C VAL A 170 -17.50 -16.47 10.04
N THR A 171 -18.53 -17.00 9.38
CA THR A 171 -19.93 -16.61 9.61
C THR A 171 -20.52 -17.24 10.86
N ASP A 172 -20.09 -18.45 11.21
CA ASP A 172 -20.44 -19.16 12.45
C ASP A 172 -19.16 -19.54 13.22
N PRO A 173 -18.67 -18.64 14.10
CA PRO A 173 -17.45 -18.88 14.88
C PRO A 173 -17.53 -20.12 15.77
N ARG A 174 -18.70 -20.41 16.34
CA ARG A 174 -18.85 -21.52 17.29
C ARG A 174 -18.72 -22.86 16.59
N SER A 175 -19.32 -23.00 15.41
CA SER A 175 -19.14 -24.18 14.58
C SER A 175 -17.71 -24.28 14.05
N ALA A 176 -17.12 -23.16 13.60
CA ALA A 176 -15.74 -23.14 13.11
C ALA A 176 -14.70 -23.55 14.18
N ALA A 177 -14.97 -23.32 15.47
CA ALA A 177 -14.11 -23.75 16.57
C ALA A 177 -13.94 -25.28 16.69
N LEU A 178 -14.83 -26.05 16.05
CA LEU A 178 -14.80 -27.53 16.02
C LEU A 178 -14.10 -28.08 14.77
N GLY A 179 -13.80 -27.22 13.78
CA GLY A 179 -13.23 -27.60 12.51
C GLY A 179 -11.72 -27.36 12.42
N GLU A 180 -11.20 -27.41 11.18
CA GLU A 180 -9.80 -27.13 10.88
C GLU A 180 -9.50 -25.62 10.99
N LEU A 181 -8.60 -25.28 11.91
CA LEU A 181 -8.18 -23.91 12.17
C LEU A 181 -6.81 -23.63 11.52
N PRO A 182 -6.52 -22.35 11.22
CA PRO A 182 -5.17 -21.99 10.80
C PRO A 182 -4.14 -22.34 11.90
N ALA A 183 -2.93 -22.69 11.49
CA ALA A 183 -1.81 -22.86 12.41
C ALA A 183 -1.47 -21.50 13.05
N VAL A 184 -1.59 -21.43 14.38
CA VAL A 184 -1.28 -20.24 15.19
C VAL A 184 -0.07 -20.55 16.07
N SER A 185 0.85 -19.59 16.17
CA SER A 185 2.00 -19.69 17.07
C SER A 185 2.40 -18.31 17.61
N LYS A 186 3.35 -18.27 18.55
CA LYS A 186 3.95 -17.01 19.00
C LYS A 186 4.72 -16.30 17.88
N GLN A 187 5.32 -17.07 16.97
CA GLN A 187 6.07 -16.54 15.82
C GLN A 187 5.14 -16.02 14.72
N GLU A 188 3.95 -16.60 14.61
CA GLU A 188 2.92 -16.17 13.67
C GLU A 188 1.57 -16.04 14.40
N PRO A 189 1.39 -14.94 15.16
CA PRO A 189 0.15 -14.70 15.89
C PRO A 189 -0.98 -14.29 14.94
N TRP A 190 -2.20 -14.61 15.33
CA TRP A 190 -3.41 -14.32 14.57
C TRP A 190 -4.33 -13.35 15.33
N LEU A 191 -5.22 -12.72 14.59
CA LEU A 191 -6.28 -11.87 15.10
C LEU A 191 -7.63 -12.53 14.85
N VAL A 192 -8.47 -12.52 15.89
CA VAL A 192 -9.91 -12.77 15.80
C VAL A 192 -10.58 -11.41 15.94
N GLN A 193 -11.15 -10.91 14.85
CA GLN A 193 -11.71 -9.56 14.77
C GLN A 193 -13.18 -9.59 14.38
N ASP A 194 -14.03 -8.77 15.00
CA ASP A 194 -15.42 -8.60 14.58
C ASP A 194 -15.48 -8.23 13.08
N PHE A 195 -16.31 -8.94 12.31
CA PHE A 195 -16.55 -8.61 10.92
C PHE A 195 -17.44 -7.38 10.83
N ILE A 196 -16.90 -6.29 10.29
CA ILE A 196 -17.65 -5.07 10.02
C ILE A 196 -18.15 -5.11 8.57
N LYS A 197 -19.47 -5.09 8.41
CA LYS A 197 -20.11 -4.92 7.11
C LYS A 197 -20.32 -3.44 6.85
N GLY A 198 -19.88 -2.96 5.69
CA GLY A 198 -19.97 -1.55 5.37
C GLY A 198 -19.23 -1.16 4.10
N ARG A 199 -19.18 0.15 3.86
CA ARG A 199 -18.47 0.75 2.73
C ARG A 199 -16.98 0.81 3.03
N GLN A 200 -16.15 0.28 2.13
CA GLN A 200 -14.70 0.32 2.26
C GLN A 200 -14.15 1.63 1.70
N ILE A 201 -13.33 2.30 2.51
CA ILE A 201 -12.69 3.56 2.13
C ILE A 201 -11.20 3.43 2.49
N CYS A 202 -10.33 3.84 1.59
CA CYS A 202 -8.90 3.89 1.82
C CYS A 202 -8.43 5.34 1.81
N SER A 203 -7.30 5.62 2.46
CA SER A 203 -6.64 6.92 2.42
C SER A 203 -5.18 6.78 2.08
N TYR A 204 -4.59 7.87 1.59
CA TYR A 204 -3.17 8.03 1.36
C TYR A 204 -2.76 9.47 1.68
N ALA A 205 -1.64 9.63 2.36
CA ALA A 205 -1.10 10.92 2.74
C ALA A 205 0.42 10.93 2.74
N VAL A 206 0.96 12.14 2.60
CA VAL A 206 2.36 12.47 2.91
C VAL A 206 2.34 13.49 4.04
N ALA A 207 3.17 13.27 5.06
CA ALA A 207 3.26 14.13 6.22
C ALA A 207 4.72 14.48 6.56
N HIS A 208 4.90 15.60 7.25
CA HIS A 208 6.17 16.03 7.82
C HIS A 208 5.90 16.54 9.23
N GLU A 209 6.57 15.97 10.23
CA GLU A 209 6.54 16.40 11.63
C GLU A 209 5.10 16.56 12.16
N GLY A 210 4.24 15.58 11.86
CA GLY A 210 2.85 15.59 12.30
C GLY A 210 1.92 16.55 11.53
N ARG A 211 2.39 17.17 10.44
CA ARG A 211 1.57 18.01 9.55
C ARG A 211 1.35 17.31 8.21
N LEU A 212 0.09 17.23 7.78
CA LEU A 212 -0.26 16.72 6.45
C LEU A 212 0.22 17.69 5.37
N ALA A 213 0.99 17.16 4.42
CA ALA A 213 1.40 17.87 3.21
C ALA A 213 0.55 17.46 2.02
N LEU A 214 0.24 16.17 1.85
CA LEU A 214 -0.63 15.67 0.77
C LEU A 214 -1.66 14.71 1.35
N TYR A 215 -2.88 14.73 0.82
CA TYR A 215 -3.95 13.85 1.29
C TYR A 215 -4.96 13.51 0.19
N ALA A 216 -5.31 12.23 0.08
CA ALA A 216 -6.45 11.76 -0.67
C ALA A 216 -7.12 10.57 0.03
N ASP A 217 -8.40 10.39 -0.22
CA ASP A 217 -9.17 9.21 0.15
C ASP A 217 -10.02 8.73 -1.02
N TYR A 218 -10.32 7.44 -1.05
CA TYR A 218 -11.06 6.84 -2.14
C TYR A 218 -11.91 5.68 -1.70
N GLU A 219 -13.04 5.53 -2.37
CA GLU A 219 -13.94 4.40 -2.17
C GLU A 219 -13.47 3.17 -2.94
N THR A 220 -13.60 2.00 -2.32
CA THR A 220 -13.30 0.72 -2.95
C THR A 220 -14.54 0.15 -3.63
N SER A 221 -14.72 0.50 -4.91
CA SER A 221 -15.85 -0.01 -5.71
C SER A 221 -15.56 -1.35 -6.40
N TYR A 222 -14.29 -1.62 -6.71
CA TYR A 222 -13.82 -2.84 -7.35
C TYR A 222 -12.54 -3.34 -6.67
N THR A 223 -12.43 -4.65 -6.51
CA THR A 223 -11.28 -5.32 -5.87
C THR A 223 -10.75 -6.46 -6.71
N ALA A 224 -9.45 -6.73 -6.58
CA ALA A 224 -8.84 -7.98 -7.04
C ALA A 224 -9.15 -9.10 -6.04
N GLY A 225 -10.23 -9.85 -6.27
CA GLY A 225 -10.74 -10.83 -5.30
C GLY A 225 -11.20 -10.14 -4.02
N GLN A 226 -10.76 -10.62 -2.86
CA GLN A 226 -10.99 -9.95 -1.56
C GLN A 226 -9.89 -8.91 -1.21
N GLY A 227 -8.93 -8.70 -2.12
CA GLY A 227 -7.71 -7.93 -1.87
C GLY A 227 -7.80 -6.48 -2.36
N ALA A 228 -6.73 -6.04 -3.03
CA ALA A 228 -6.51 -4.65 -3.37
C ALA A 228 -7.64 -4.01 -4.20
N THR A 229 -7.93 -2.75 -3.90
CA THR A 229 -8.75 -1.87 -4.74
C THR A 229 -8.13 -1.72 -6.12
N ILE A 230 -8.94 -1.83 -7.17
CA ILE A 230 -8.51 -1.72 -8.58
C ILE A 230 -9.19 -0.57 -9.33
N HIS A 231 -10.09 0.15 -8.66
CA HIS A 231 -10.76 1.35 -9.14
C HIS A 231 -10.76 2.40 -8.02
N PHE A 232 -10.28 3.59 -8.32
CA PHE A 232 -9.97 4.64 -7.36
C PHE A 232 -10.76 5.90 -7.72
N SER A 233 -11.74 6.26 -6.91
CA SER A 233 -12.52 7.49 -7.06
C SER A 233 -12.37 8.33 -5.81
N TYR A 234 -12.00 9.60 -5.95
CA TYR A 234 -11.80 10.50 -4.82
C TYR A 234 -13.10 10.63 -4.01
N ALA A 235 -13.03 10.40 -2.70
CA ALA A 235 -14.21 10.32 -1.84
C ALA A 235 -14.48 11.62 -1.07
N ASN A 236 -13.44 12.39 -0.75
CA ASN A 236 -13.49 13.61 0.06
C ASN A 236 -14.28 13.40 1.38
N HIS A 237 -13.98 12.33 2.10
CA HIS A 237 -14.72 11.86 3.25
C HIS A 237 -14.21 12.51 4.54
N PHE A 238 -15.01 13.42 5.10
CA PHE A 238 -14.58 14.25 6.23
C PHE A 238 -14.09 13.44 7.46
N LYS A 239 -14.77 12.35 7.85
CA LYS A 239 -14.37 11.52 9.00
C LYS A 239 -13.02 10.82 8.78
N VAL A 240 -12.72 10.46 7.53
CA VAL A 240 -11.45 9.82 7.18
C VAL A 240 -10.35 10.86 7.28
N LYS A 241 -10.57 12.04 6.67
CA LYS A 241 -9.60 13.15 6.73
C LYS A 241 -9.29 13.59 8.15
N ASP A 242 -10.32 13.73 8.98
CA ASP A 242 -10.19 14.10 10.39
C ASP A 242 -9.36 13.06 11.18
N PHE A 243 -9.66 11.76 11.02
CA PHE A 243 -8.85 10.71 11.64
C PHE A 243 -7.38 10.77 11.19
N VAL A 244 -7.12 10.87 9.88
CA VAL A 244 -5.76 10.91 9.35
C VAL A 244 -4.99 12.11 9.89
N HIS A 245 -5.62 13.28 9.96
CA HIS A 245 -5.04 14.48 10.55
C HIS A 245 -4.69 14.26 12.03
N ARG A 246 -5.65 13.81 12.85
CA ARG A 246 -5.43 13.55 14.28
C ARG A 246 -4.35 12.50 14.53
N PHE A 247 -4.35 11.42 13.74
CA PHE A 247 -3.37 10.34 13.88
C PHE A 247 -1.97 10.80 13.54
N VAL A 248 -1.78 11.44 12.38
CA VAL A 248 -0.48 11.97 11.95
C VAL A 248 0.04 13.00 12.96
N HIS A 249 -0.82 13.92 13.40
CA HIS A 249 -0.46 14.91 14.41
C HIS A 249 -0.06 14.27 15.75
N GLY A 250 -0.86 13.33 16.25
CA GLY A 250 -0.59 12.67 17.53
C GLY A 250 0.69 11.83 17.53
N GLN A 251 1.08 11.27 16.38
CA GLN A 251 2.32 10.50 16.22
C GLN A 251 3.53 11.33 15.82
N GLN A 252 3.37 12.64 15.55
CA GLN A 252 4.41 13.50 14.96
C GLN A 252 5.03 12.89 13.67
N PHE A 253 4.22 12.17 12.90
CA PHE A 253 4.69 11.30 11.81
C PHE A 253 5.23 12.09 10.61
N SER A 254 6.33 11.59 10.04
CA SER A 254 6.99 12.07 8.83
C SER A 254 7.16 10.94 7.81
N GLY A 255 6.52 11.05 6.65
CA GLY A 255 6.65 10.05 5.60
C GLY A 255 5.36 9.85 4.82
N GLN A 256 5.28 8.70 4.16
CA GLN A 256 4.10 8.25 3.44
C GLN A 256 3.25 7.37 4.36
N ILE A 257 1.93 7.57 4.38
CA ILE A 257 1.04 6.79 5.23
C ILE A 257 -0.34 6.62 4.59
N ALA A 258 -0.91 5.45 4.77
CA ALA A 258 -2.23 5.10 4.26
C ALA A 258 -2.97 4.30 5.32
N PHE A 259 -4.30 4.38 5.28
CA PHE A 259 -5.17 3.67 6.21
C PHE A 259 -6.36 3.11 5.47
N ASP A 260 -6.80 1.94 5.90
CA ASP A 260 -8.01 1.28 5.40
C ASP A 260 -9.12 1.39 6.46
N PHE A 261 -10.32 1.71 5.99
CA PHE A 261 -11.49 1.92 6.81
C PHE A 261 -12.67 1.11 6.31
N ILE A 262 -13.58 0.83 7.24
CA ILE A 262 -14.94 0.39 6.92
C ILE A 262 -15.90 1.35 7.60
N GLU A 263 -16.72 2.04 6.82
CA GLU A 263 -17.87 2.77 7.33
C GLU A 263 -19.05 1.81 7.43
N GLY A 264 -19.44 1.49 8.67
CA GLY A 264 -20.52 0.56 8.96
C GLY A 264 -21.89 1.08 8.52
N GLU A 265 -22.90 0.22 8.50
CA GLU A 265 -24.27 0.55 8.07
C GLU A 265 -24.92 1.68 8.90
N THR A 266 -24.46 1.90 10.14
CA THR A 266 -24.89 2.99 11.03
C THR A 266 -24.12 4.30 10.83
N GLY A 267 -23.16 4.33 9.89
CA GLY A 267 -22.30 5.48 9.62
C GLY A 267 -21.09 5.62 10.56
N GLU A 268 -20.84 4.64 11.43
CA GLU A 268 -19.62 4.61 12.25
C GLU A 268 -18.40 4.23 11.40
N LEU A 269 -17.30 4.98 11.53
CA LEU A 269 -16.07 4.76 10.76
C LEU A 269 -15.07 3.96 11.58
N TYR A 270 -14.83 2.71 11.17
CA TYR A 270 -13.85 1.82 11.79
C TYR A 270 -12.54 1.87 11.02
N VAL A 271 -11.42 2.14 11.70
CA VAL A 271 -10.09 2.00 11.09
C VAL A 271 -9.57 0.57 11.28
N ILE A 272 -9.08 -0.03 10.19
CA ILE A 272 -8.80 -1.47 10.10
C ILE A 272 -7.30 -1.77 10.11
N GLU A 273 -6.53 -1.05 9.31
CA GLU A 273 -5.08 -1.21 9.22
C GLU A 273 -4.39 0.09 8.77
N CYS A 274 -3.09 0.16 9.02
CA CYS A 274 -2.20 1.20 8.53
C CYS A 274 -1.14 0.59 7.61
N ASN A 275 -0.89 1.29 6.51
CA ASN A 275 0.11 1.00 5.50
C ASN A 275 1.06 2.22 5.47
N PRO A 276 2.14 2.24 6.26
CA PRO A 276 3.01 3.43 6.39
C PRO A 276 3.98 3.55 5.21
N ARG A 277 3.44 3.58 3.98
CA ARG A 277 4.16 3.60 2.70
C ARG A 277 3.26 4.11 1.56
N LEU A 278 3.78 4.11 0.34
CA LEU A 278 2.99 4.41 -0.86
C LEU A 278 1.85 3.39 -1.03
N THR A 279 0.67 3.91 -1.37
CA THR A 279 -0.49 3.12 -1.81
C THR A 279 -1.17 3.79 -3.01
N SER A 280 -2.20 3.14 -3.54
CA SER A 280 -2.89 3.53 -4.77
C SER A 280 -3.58 4.90 -4.73
N GLY A 281 -3.68 5.55 -3.57
CA GLY A 281 -4.20 6.91 -3.49
C GLY A 281 -3.40 7.94 -4.30
N ILE A 282 -2.11 7.64 -4.59
CA ILE A 282 -1.29 8.48 -5.47
C ILE A 282 -1.87 8.64 -6.88
N HIS A 283 -2.64 7.67 -7.37
CA HIS A 283 -3.24 7.71 -8.70
C HIS A 283 -4.24 8.86 -8.89
N LEU A 284 -4.78 9.40 -7.80
CA LEU A 284 -5.69 10.54 -7.82
C LEU A 284 -4.98 11.87 -8.11
N PHE A 285 -3.66 11.91 -8.00
CA PHE A 285 -2.84 13.09 -8.28
C PHE A 285 -2.25 13.09 -9.70
N ALA A 286 -2.71 12.18 -10.57
CA ALA A 286 -2.25 12.10 -11.94
C ALA A 286 -2.34 13.47 -12.65
N ASP A 287 -1.31 13.79 -13.43
CA ASP A 287 -1.15 15.05 -14.17
C ASP A 287 -1.20 16.32 -13.30
N GLN A 288 -0.89 16.19 -12.00
CA GLN A 288 -0.74 17.30 -11.05
C GLN A 288 0.69 17.30 -10.47
N PRO A 289 1.72 17.66 -11.27
CA PRO A 289 3.12 17.61 -10.85
C PRO A 289 3.44 18.45 -9.61
N GLU A 290 2.63 19.46 -9.30
CA GLU A 290 2.75 20.30 -8.10
C GLU A 290 2.61 19.49 -6.81
N ALA A 291 1.89 18.36 -6.84
CA ALA A 291 1.76 17.42 -5.72
C ALA A 291 3.13 16.91 -5.22
N THR A 292 4.15 16.91 -6.08
CA THR A 292 5.50 16.45 -5.72
C THR A 292 6.19 17.34 -4.69
N ALA A 293 5.79 18.62 -4.57
CA ALA A 293 6.28 19.52 -3.53
C ALA A 293 5.99 19.00 -2.11
N ALA A 294 4.92 18.21 -1.94
CA ALA A 294 4.55 17.58 -0.69
C ALA A 294 5.62 16.63 -0.14
N PHE A 295 6.33 15.93 -1.02
CA PHE A 295 7.37 14.97 -0.63
C PHE A 295 8.62 15.67 -0.12
N PHE A 296 8.88 16.90 -0.56
CA PHE A 296 10.00 17.71 -0.11
C PHE A 296 9.70 18.56 1.13
N GLY A 297 8.46 18.57 1.64
CA GLY A 297 8.07 19.35 2.81
C GLY A 297 8.09 20.87 2.59
N THR A 298 8.15 21.34 1.33
CA THR A 298 8.34 22.75 1.01
C THR A 298 7.06 23.59 0.99
N GLN A 299 5.90 22.96 1.16
CA GLN A 299 4.60 23.62 1.04
C GLN A 299 3.96 23.91 2.41
N SER A 300 3.29 25.06 2.51
CA SER A 300 2.54 25.47 3.69
C SER A 300 1.14 24.86 3.76
N GLU A 301 0.51 24.64 2.60
CA GLU A 301 -0.86 24.16 2.50
C GLU A 301 -0.95 22.65 2.20
N LEU A 302 -2.08 22.06 2.58
CA LEU A 302 -2.38 20.66 2.29
C LEU A 302 -2.79 20.51 0.82
N PHE A 303 -2.02 19.75 0.05
CA PHE A 303 -2.36 19.40 -1.32
C PHE A 303 -3.38 18.25 -1.36
N VAL A 304 -4.50 18.46 -2.05
CA VAL A 304 -5.56 17.46 -2.27
C VAL A 304 -5.82 17.31 -3.76
N PRO A 305 -6.33 16.16 -4.25
CA PRO A 305 -6.59 15.97 -5.66
C PRO A 305 -7.50 17.06 -6.25
N HIS A 306 -7.10 17.61 -7.39
CA HIS A 306 -7.94 18.47 -8.20
C HIS A 306 -8.70 17.65 -9.25
N GLY A 307 -10.01 17.90 -9.36
CA GLY A 307 -10.90 17.16 -10.25
C GLY A 307 -11.43 15.86 -9.65
N ASN A 308 -12.30 15.19 -10.40
CA ASN A 308 -12.96 13.96 -9.97
C ASN A 308 -12.89 12.89 -11.07
N HIS A 309 -11.68 12.63 -11.56
CA HIS A 309 -11.45 11.61 -12.59
C HIS A 309 -10.99 10.32 -11.93
N PRO A 310 -11.81 9.26 -11.97
CA PRO A 310 -11.41 7.97 -11.42
C PRO A 310 -10.19 7.41 -12.15
N SER A 311 -9.42 6.60 -11.43
CA SER A 311 -8.31 5.83 -12.00
C SER A 311 -8.56 4.34 -11.79
N MET A 312 -7.97 3.48 -12.62
CA MET A 312 -8.15 2.04 -12.51
C MET A 312 -6.91 1.25 -12.97
N LEU A 313 -6.84 -0.01 -12.54
CA LEU A 313 -5.97 -1.01 -13.14
C LEU A 313 -6.75 -1.74 -14.24
N GLY A 314 -6.60 -1.32 -15.50
CA GLY A 314 -7.49 -1.77 -16.60
C GLY A 314 -7.51 -3.28 -16.83
N ILE A 315 -6.34 -3.93 -16.83
CA ILE A 315 -6.28 -5.41 -16.94
C ILE A 315 -6.98 -6.08 -15.75
N ALA A 316 -6.81 -5.54 -14.53
CA ALA A 316 -7.48 -6.10 -13.35
C ALA A 316 -8.99 -5.85 -13.37
N MET A 317 -9.44 -4.69 -13.85
CA MET A 317 -10.87 -4.39 -14.06
C MET A 317 -11.51 -5.38 -15.01
N MET A 318 -10.82 -5.73 -16.11
CA MET A 318 -11.29 -6.77 -17.02
C MET A 318 -11.25 -8.17 -16.40
N ALA A 319 -10.23 -8.49 -15.61
CA ALA A 319 -10.07 -9.82 -15.01
C ALA A 319 -11.02 -10.08 -13.82
N TYR A 320 -11.35 -9.06 -13.03
CA TYR A 320 -12.14 -9.19 -11.80
C TYR A 320 -13.49 -8.50 -11.86
N GLY A 321 -13.56 -7.31 -12.47
CA GLY A 321 -14.80 -6.53 -12.56
C GLY A 321 -15.78 -7.10 -13.58
N LEU A 322 -15.31 -7.46 -14.79
CA LEU A 322 -16.18 -7.99 -15.84
C LEU A 322 -16.83 -9.34 -15.47
N PRO A 323 -16.13 -10.33 -14.90
CA PRO A 323 -16.76 -11.59 -14.46
C PRO A 323 -17.75 -11.42 -13.30
N ALA A 324 -17.71 -10.29 -12.58
CA ALA A 324 -18.64 -9.99 -11.48
C ALA A 324 -19.99 -9.43 -11.98
N VAL A 325 -20.13 -9.12 -13.28
CA VAL A 325 -21.39 -8.63 -13.86
C VAL A 325 -22.45 -9.74 -13.87
N ARG A 326 -23.56 -9.53 -13.16
CA ARG A 326 -24.66 -10.52 -13.05
C ARG A 326 -25.98 -10.07 -13.68
N SER A 327 -26.08 -8.79 -14.05
CA SER A 327 -27.29 -8.19 -14.62
C SER A 327 -26.97 -7.14 -15.67
N SER A 328 -27.96 -6.76 -16.48
CA SER A 328 -27.81 -5.65 -17.43
C SER A 328 -27.51 -4.32 -16.73
N ALA A 329 -28.02 -4.12 -15.51
CA ALA A 329 -27.71 -2.93 -14.70
C ALA A 329 -26.24 -2.91 -14.28
N ASP A 330 -25.70 -4.06 -13.81
CA ASP A 330 -24.28 -4.19 -13.48
C ASP A 330 -23.39 -3.98 -14.71
N GLY A 331 -23.82 -4.48 -15.87
CA GLY A 331 -23.07 -4.30 -17.12
C GLY A 331 -22.99 -2.83 -17.56
N ARG A 332 -24.10 -2.07 -17.41
CA ARG A 332 -24.10 -0.61 -17.67
C ARG A 332 -23.19 0.13 -16.69
N ARG A 333 -23.26 -0.20 -15.40
CA ARG A 333 -22.40 0.38 -14.36
C ARG A 333 -20.93 0.10 -14.65
N PHE A 334 -20.56 -1.16 -14.90
CA PHE A 334 -19.19 -1.54 -15.26
C PHE A 334 -18.68 -0.79 -16.48
N LEU A 335 -19.49 -0.69 -17.55
CA LEU A 335 -19.09 0.03 -18.76
C LEU A 335 -18.90 1.53 -18.48
N GLN A 336 -19.77 2.13 -17.67
CA GLN A 336 -19.65 3.52 -17.25
C GLN A 336 -18.35 3.76 -16.46
N ASP A 337 -18.12 2.95 -15.42
CA ASP A 337 -16.95 3.07 -14.56
C ASP A 337 -15.66 2.86 -15.36
N PHE A 338 -15.60 1.80 -16.18
CA PHE A 338 -14.46 1.49 -17.04
C PHE A 338 -14.15 2.60 -18.06
N ARG A 339 -15.18 3.23 -18.64
CA ARG A 339 -14.98 4.32 -19.63
C ARG A 339 -14.62 5.64 -18.99
N SER A 340 -15.08 5.87 -17.76
CA SER A 340 -14.81 7.11 -17.02
C SER A 340 -13.43 7.11 -16.36
N ALA A 341 -12.88 5.93 -16.07
CA ALA A 341 -11.61 5.78 -15.37
C ALA A 341 -10.40 5.79 -16.32
N ARG A 342 -9.32 6.43 -15.88
CA ARG A 342 -8.00 6.37 -16.54
C ARG A 342 -7.27 5.09 -16.12
N ASP A 343 -6.70 4.35 -17.06
CA ASP A 343 -5.78 3.26 -16.73
C ASP A 343 -4.45 3.83 -16.19
N VAL A 344 -4.04 3.40 -14.99
CA VAL A 344 -2.85 3.92 -14.30
C VAL A 344 -1.53 3.47 -14.93
N VAL A 345 -1.53 2.40 -15.73
CA VAL A 345 -0.33 1.88 -16.41
C VAL A 345 -0.24 2.47 -17.82
N TRP A 346 -1.34 2.50 -18.57
CA TRP A 346 -1.36 3.03 -19.93
C TRP A 346 -1.24 4.56 -19.96
N SER A 347 -0.33 5.08 -20.78
CA SER A 347 -0.25 6.50 -21.11
C SER A 347 0.15 6.68 -22.57
N ARG A 348 -0.46 7.64 -23.26
CA ARG A 348 -0.09 7.99 -24.66
C ARG A 348 1.32 8.55 -24.76
N THR A 349 1.76 9.31 -23.76
CA THR A 349 3.09 9.93 -23.71
C THR A 349 4.14 9.01 -23.11
N ASP A 350 3.72 7.89 -22.50
CA ASP A 350 4.57 6.88 -21.87
C ASP A 350 3.98 5.46 -22.01
N PRO A 351 3.94 4.89 -23.24
CA PRO A 351 3.19 3.65 -23.51
C PRO A 351 3.95 2.36 -23.17
N PHE A 352 5.27 2.42 -23.09
CA PHE A 352 6.12 1.23 -22.90
C PHE A 352 5.92 0.48 -21.56
N PRO A 353 5.60 1.13 -20.41
CA PRO A 353 5.23 0.41 -19.19
C PRO A 353 4.07 -0.58 -19.37
N PHE A 354 3.10 -0.26 -20.23
CA PHE A 354 1.98 -1.16 -20.53
C PHE A 354 2.46 -2.43 -21.23
N LEU A 355 3.40 -2.31 -22.18
CA LEU A 355 4.02 -3.48 -22.82
C LEU A 355 4.94 -4.23 -21.85
N GLN A 356 5.66 -3.51 -21.00
CA GLN A 356 6.56 -4.08 -20.00
C GLN A 356 5.81 -4.90 -18.95
N GLN A 357 4.56 -4.55 -18.66
CA GLN A 357 3.67 -5.30 -17.77
C GLN A 357 3.53 -6.76 -18.21
N VAL A 358 3.47 -7.05 -19.52
CA VAL A 358 3.38 -8.42 -20.04
C VAL A 358 4.60 -9.25 -19.64
N ARG A 359 5.81 -8.68 -19.75
CA ARG A 359 7.05 -9.36 -19.36
C ARG A 359 7.11 -9.60 -17.85
N MET A 360 6.72 -8.61 -17.06
CA MET A 360 6.62 -8.73 -15.60
C MET A 360 5.63 -9.82 -15.19
N LEU A 361 4.41 -9.82 -15.75
CA LEU A 361 3.39 -10.82 -15.46
C LEU A 361 3.81 -12.21 -15.91
N THR A 362 4.51 -12.34 -17.04
CA THR A 362 5.05 -13.63 -17.50
C THR A 362 6.08 -14.17 -16.52
N ASP A 363 6.98 -13.31 -16.03
CA ASP A 363 7.97 -13.70 -15.01
C ASP A 363 7.31 -14.16 -13.72
N LEU A 364 6.31 -13.40 -13.22
CA LEU A 364 5.53 -13.78 -12.04
C LEU A 364 4.76 -15.09 -12.24
N ALA A 365 4.21 -15.34 -13.44
CA ALA A 365 3.52 -16.59 -13.76
C ALA A 365 4.49 -17.79 -13.76
N MET A 366 5.71 -17.62 -14.27
CA MET A 366 6.75 -18.65 -14.21
C MET A 366 7.18 -18.94 -12.76
N GLN A 367 7.37 -17.90 -11.95
CA GLN A 367 7.68 -18.04 -10.53
C GLN A 367 6.55 -18.73 -9.76
N SER A 368 5.29 -18.37 -10.05
CA SER A 368 4.10 -19.00 -9.48
C SER A 368 4.07 -20.50 -9.78
N ARG A 369 4.28 -20.90 -11.04
CA ARG A 369 4.37 -22.32 -11.43
C ARG A 369 5.52 -23.06 -10.72
N LYS A 370 6.67 -22.42 -10.56
CA LYS A 370 7.86 -23.03 -9.91
C LYS A 370 7.68 -23.22 -8.40
N THR A 371 6.98 -22.30 -7.74
CA THR A 371 6.90 -22.26 -6.27
C THR A 371 5.57 -22.77 -5.72
N GLY A 372 4.55 -22.92 -6.57
CA GLY A 372 3.18 -23.25 -6.15
C GLY A 372 2.43 -22.08 -5.49
N LYS A 373 3.05 -20.90 -5.37
CA LYS A 373 2.46 -19.69 -4.80
C LYS A 373 1.65 -18.92 -5.83
N SER A 374 0.73 -18.06 -5.40
CA SER A 374 0.02 -17.15 -6.30
C SER A 374 0.95 -16.10 -6.91
N MET A 375 0.59 -15.54 -8.06
CA MET A 375 1.36 -14.45 -8.68
C MET A 375 1.46 -13.22 -7.76
N MET A 376 0.44 -12.96 -6.94
CA MET A 376 0.45 -11.86 -5.97
C MET A 376 1.52 -12.10 -4.91
N GLU A 377 1.59 -13.29 -4.32
CA GLU A 377 2.64 -13.65 -3.35
C GLU A 377 4.04 -13.62 -3.98
N CYS A 378 4.19 -14.10 -5.22
CA CYS A 378 5.46 -13.99 -5.93
C CYS A 378 5.90 -12.54 -6.11
N SER A 379 4.95 -11.62 -6.34
CA SER A 379 5.23 -10.21 -6.60
C SER A 379 5.81 -9.45 -5.41
N THR A 380 5.72 -10.00 -4.20
CA THR A 380 6.27 -9.39 -2.98
C THR A 380 7.21 -10.31 -2.21
N SER A 381 7.41 -11.55 -2.65
CA SER A 381 8.17 -12.58 -1.92
C SER A 381 9.61 -12.20 -1.54
N ASP A 382 10.24 -11.30 -2.28
CA ASP A 382 11.60 -10.80 -2.07
C ASP A 382 11.66 -9.47 -1.30
N ILE A 383 10.52 -8.81 -1.07
CA ILE A 383 10.44 -7.52 -0.36
C ILE A 383 9.57 -7.56 0.90
N GLU A 384 8.80 -8.62 1.11
CA GLU A 384 7.93 -8.81 2.27
C GLU A 384 8.70 -8.78 3.59
N TRP A 385 8.23 -7.92 4.50
CA TRP A 385 8.63 -7.90 5.91
C TRP A 385 7.45 -8.35 6.79
N ASN A 386 7.67 -9.33 7.66
CA ASN A 386 6.65 -9.99 8.48
C ASN A 386 6.95 -9.88 9.99
N GLY A 387 7.61 -8.81 10.41
CA GLY A 387 7.97 -8.64 11.83
C GLY A 387 9.35 -9.17 12.19
N GLU A 388 10.20 -9.50 11.21
CA GLU A 388 11.57 -9.93 11.47
C GLU A 388 12.35 -8.84 12.24
N ALA A 389 13.24 -9.29 13.15
CA ALA A 389 14.01 -8.43 14.02
C ALA A 389 15.06 -7.55 13.31
#